data_AF-A0A378A2C7-F1
#
_entry.id   AF-A0A378A2C7-F1
#
_cell.length_a   1.000
_cell.length_b   1.000
_cell.length_c   1.000
_cell.angle_alpha   90.00
_cell.angle_beta   90.00
_cell.angle_gamma   90.00
#
_symmetry.space_group_name_H-M   'P 1'
#
loop_
_entity.id
_entity.type
_entity.pdbx_description
1 polymer ?
#
loop_
_entity_poly.entity_id
_entity_poly.type
_entity_poly.pdbx_seq_one_letter_code
_entity_poly.pdbx_strand_id
1 'polypeptide(L)'
;MMTWQDLHHSELTVPQLYALLKLRSEVFVVEQQCVYQDVDGDDLVGENRHLLGWRDGELVAYARILKSEEEFAPVVIGRVIVSPPPAVRSSAIS
;
A
#
# COMPACT_ATOMS: atom_id res chain seq x y z
N MET A 1 9.60 -3.27 -17.20
CA MET A 1 10.39 -3.99 -16.16
C MET A 1 9.84 -3.57 -14.80
N MET A 2 9.81 -4.47 -13.81
CA MET A 2 9.29 -4.13 -12.48
C MET A 2 10.45 -3.68 -11.57
N THR A 3 10.28 -2.56 -10.90
CA THR A 3 11.25 -1.98 -9.95
C THR A 3 10.67 -2.07 -8.54
N TRP A 4 11.42 -2.66 -7.62
CA TRP A 4 11.01 -2.78 -6.23
C TRP A 4 11.76 -1.79 -5.34
N GLN A 5 11.04 -1.26 -4.35
CA GLN A 5 11.59 -0.41 -3.30
C GLN A 5 11.18 -0.98 -1.94
N ASP A 6 12.12 -1.06 -1.02
CA ASP A 6 11.88 -1.36 0.39
C ASP A 6 12.25 -0.12 1.21
N LEU A 7 11.25 0.54 1.77
CA LEU A 7 11.39 1.85 2.40
C LEU A 7 10.93 1.78 3.85
N HIS A 8 11.76 2.30 4.76
CA HIS A 8 11.27 2.71 6.06
C HIS A 8 10.23 3.83 5.90
N HIS A 9 9.25 3.94 6.79
CA HIS A 9 8.19 4.95 6.66
C HIS A 9 8.73 6.38 6.55
N SER A 10 9.87 6.67 7.21
CA SER A 10 10.52 7.99 7.13
C SER A 10 11.18 8.28 5.78
N GLU A 11 11.38 7.27 4.94
CA GLU A 11 11.95 7.41 3.59
C GLU A 11 10.86 7.59 2.53
N LEU A 12 9.58 7.46 2.90
CA LEU A 12 8.47 7.70 1.99
C LEU A 12 8.39 9.18 1.61
N THR A 13 8.41 9.43 0.31
CA THR A 13 8.03 10.73 -0.23
C THR A 13 6.50 10.88 -0.23
N VAL A 14 6.02 12.12 -0.22
CA VAL A 14 4.57 12.42 -0.31
C VAL A 14 3.91 11.75 -1.52
N PRO A 15 4.50 11.75 -2.74
CA PRO A 15 3.92 11.02 -3.87
C PRO A 15 3.84 9.51 -3.67
N GLN A 16 4.84 8.88 -3.03
CA GLN A 16 4.81 7.44 -2.75
C GLN A 16 3.73 7.10 -1.72
N LEU A 17 3.61 7.90 -0.66
CA LEU A 17 2.57 7.74 0.34
C LEU A 17 1.17 7.88 -0.30
N TYR A 18 1.00 8.88 -1.16
CA TYR A 18 -0.28 9.04 -1.86
C TYR A 18 -0.58 7.86 -2.80
N ALA A 19 0.42 7.36 -3.53
CA ALA A 19 0.26 6.22 -4.43
C ALA A 19 -0.14 4.94 -3.71
N LEU A 20 0.49 4.61 -2.57
CA LEU A 20 0.16 3.40 -1.82
C LEU A 20 -1.23 3.49 -1.16
N LEU A 21 -1.61 4.66 -0.63
CA LEU A 21 -2.93 4.86 -0.03
C LEU A 21 -4.04 4.76 -1.07
N LYS A 22 -3.82 5.35 -2.25
CA LYS A 22 -4.73 5.24 -3.38
C LYS A 22 -4.93 3.78 -3.80
N LEU A 23 -3.86 3.03 -4.02
CA LEU A 23 -3.94 1.62 -4.43
C LEU A 23 -4.66 0.75 -3.39
N ARG A 24 -4.38 0.97 -2.09
CA ARG A 24 -5.10 0.29 -0.99
C ARG A 24 -6.58 0.58 -0.99
N SER A 25 -6.95 1.85 -1.17
CA SER A 25 -8.37 2.24 -1.23
C SER A 25 -9.08 1.64 -2.44
N GLU A 26 -8.43 1.62 -3.61
CA GLU A 26 -9.00 1.02 -4.83
C GLU A 26 -9.32 -0.47 -4.62
N VAL A 27 -8.41 -1.22 -3.98
CA VAL A 27 -8.58 -2.67 -3.80
C VAL A 27 -9.41 -3.01 -2.57
N PHE A 28 -9.04 -2.55 -1.39
CA PHE A 28 -9.68 -3.00 -0.15
C PHE A 28 -11.00 -2.30 0.16
N VAL A 29 -11.21 -1.07 -0.33
CA VAL A 29 -12.45 -0.32 -0.06
C VAL A 29 -13.41 -0.41 -1.23
N VAL A 30 -12.95 -0.06 -2.44
CA VAL A 30 -13.81 0.04 -3.62
C VAL A 30 -14.10 -1.34 -4.23
N GLU A 31 -13.07 -2.07 -4.66
CA GLU A 31 -13.23 -3.37 -5.33
C GLU A 31 -13.87 -4.41 -4.42
N GLN A 32 -13.43 -4.50 -3.16
CA GLN A 32 -14.00 -5.42 -2.18
C GLN A 32 -15.32 -4.93 -1.58
N GLN A 33 -15.79 -3.72 -1.93
CA GLN A 33 -16.98 -3.08 -1.38
C GLN A 33 -17.02 -3.10 0.16
N CYS A 34 -15.85 -3.01 0.80
CA CYS A 34 -15.68 -3.13 2.23
C CYS A 34 -15.40 -1.74 2.82
N VAL A 35 -16.41 -1.13 3.46
CA VAL A 35 -16.23 0.16 4.11
C VAL A 35 -15.57 -0.05 5.46
N TYR A 36 -14.27 0.22 5.53
CA TYR A 36 -13.52 0.22 6.78
C TYR A 36 -12.43 1.30 6.76
N GLN A 37 -11.88 1.60 7.94
CA GLN A 37 -10.79 2.55 8.11
C GLN A 37 -9.47 1.93 7.62
N ASP A 38 -9.12 2.09 6.34
CA ASP A 38 -7.85 1.59 5.81
C ASP A 38 -6.64 2.36 6.32
N VAL A 39 -6.77 3.68 6.51
CA VAL A 39 -5.75 4.52 7.14
C VAL A 39 -5.89 4.40 8.65
N ASP A 40 -5.28 3.35 9.19
CA ASP A 40 -5.38 2.90 10.59
C ASP A 40 -4.42 3.62 11.56
N GLY A 41 -3.48 4.41 11.03
CA GLY A 41 -2.49 5.15 11.82
C GLY A 41 -1.15 4.43 11.98
N ASP A 42 -1.03 3.18 11.50
CA ASP A 42 0.19 2.38 11.66
C ASP A 42 1.23 2.65 10.55
N ASP A 43 0.88 3.42 9.53
CA ASP A 43 1.72 3.60 8.34
C ASP A 43 3.01 4.39 8.60
N LEU A 44 3.04 5.31 9.57
CA LEU A 44 4.12 6.29 9.74
C LEU A 44 4.75 6.26 11.14
N VAL A 45 4.79 5.09 11.78
CA VAL A 45 5.26 4.92 13.17
C VAL A 45 6.26 3.78 13.31
N GLY A 46 7.03 3.81 14.40
CA GLY A 46 7.98 2.76 14.77
C GLY A 46 9.01 2.48 13.68
N GLU A 47 9.29 1.19 13.47
CA GLU A 47 10.22 0.69 12.45
C GLU A 47 9.47 0.07 11.25
N ASN A 48 8.27 0.58 10.97
CA ASN A 48 7.41 0.03 9.94
C ASN A 48 7.96 0.31 8.53
N ARG A 49 7.78 -0.64 7.63
CA ARG A 49 8.33 -0.61 6.27
C ARG A 49 7.27 -0.85 5.20
N HIS A 50 7.55 -0.35 4.02
CA HIS A 50 6.68 -0.37 2.85
C HIS A 50 7.43 -0.97 1.67
N LEU A 51 6.91 -2.08 1.14
CA LEU A 51 7.37 -2.67 -0.10
C LEU A 51 6.53 -2.12 -1.25
N LEU A 52 7.17 -1.45 -2.21
CA LEU A 52 6.52 -0.83 -3.36
C LEU A 52 7.03 -1.48 -4.65
N GLY A 53 6.11 -2.04 -5.45
CA GLY A 53 6.41 -2.59 -6.78
C GLY A 53 5.92 -1.66 -7.87
N TRP A 54 6.83 -1.04 -8.60
CA TRP A 54 6.54 -0.09 -9.68
C TRP A 54 6.72 -0.71 -11.06
N ARG A 55 5.83 -0.37 -11.98
CA ARG A 55 5.94 -0.70 -13.40
C ARG A 55 5.49 0.49 -14.23
N ASP A 56 6.34 0.94 -15.14
CA ASP A 56 6.03 2.02 -16.09
C ASP A 56 5.53 3.32 -15.42
N GLY A 57 6.06 3.61 -14.22
CA GLY A 57 5.70 4.80 -13.42
C GLY A 57 4.46 4.64 -12.55
N GLU A 58 3.79 3.48 -12.58
CA GLU A 58 2.62 3.17 -11.76
C GLU A 58 2.95 2.18 -10.65
N LEU A 59 2.34 2.37 -9.48
CA LEU A 59 2.46 1.44 -8.37
C LEU A 59 1.51 0.26 -8.62
N VAL A 60 2.07 -0.92 -8.86
CA VAL A 60 1.33 -2.13 -9.25
C VAL A 60 1.38 -3.24 -8.20
N ALA A 61 2.17 -3.08 -7.14
CA ALA A 61 2.20 -4.00 -6.02
C ALA A 61 2.56 -3.27 -4.73
N TYR A 62 2.01 -3.72 -3.61
CA TYR A 62 2.26 -3.14 -2.30
C TYR A 62 2.17 -4.20 -1.20
N ALA A 63 3.01 -4.06 -0.17
CA ALA A 63 2.84 -4.74 1.11
C ALA A 63 3.37 -3.85 2.25
N ARG A 64 2.75 -3.95 3.42
CA ARG A 64 3.19 -3.29 4.66
C ARG A 64 3.81 -4.30 5.60
N ILE A 65 4.90 -3.91 6.25
CA ILE A 65 5.57 -4.68 7.28
C ILE A 65 5.50 -3.88 8.58
N LEU A 66 4.81 -4.41 9.58
CA LEU A 66 4.73 -3.83 10.91
C LEU A 66 5.74 -4.51 11.83
N LYS A 67 6.59 -3.71 12.48
CA LYS A 67 7.55 -4.17 13.48
C LYS A 67 7.10 -3.65 14.84
N SER A 68 6.73 -4.58 15.72
CA SER A 68 6.46 -4.26 17.13
C SER A 68 7.75 -3.84 17.85
N GLU A 69 7.60 -2.94 18.83
CA GLU A 69 8.66 -2.53 19.74
C GLU A 69 9.06 -3.65 20.73
N GLU A 70 8.18 -4.64 20.92
CA GLU A 70 8.49 -5.82 21.72
C GLU A 70 9.48 -6.73 20.99
N GLU A 71 10.62 -7.02 21.63
CA GLU A 71 11.76 -7.74 21.04
C GLU A 71 11.37 -9.09 20.41
N PHE A 72 10.47 -9.83 21.06
CA PHE A 72 10.04 -11.17 20.64
C PHE A 72 8.67 -11.20 19.94
N ALA A 73 8.03 -10.05 19.75
CA ALA A 73 6.78 -10.00 19.02
C ALA A 73 7.02 -10.28 17.52
N PRO A 74 6.11 -11.02 16.86
CA PRO A 74 6.26 -11.35 15.46
C PRO A 74 6.18 -10.09 14.61
N VAL A 75 6.89 -10.11 13.48
CA VAL A 75 6.67 -9.14 12.40
C VAL A 75 5.36 -9.48 11.71
N VAL A 76 4.53 -8.47 11.46
CA VAL A 76 3.24 -8.63 10.79
C VAL A 76 3.34 -8.12 9.36
N ILE A 77 3.00 -8.97 8.39
CA ILE A 77 2.86 -8.59 6.98
C ILE A 77 1.38 -8.38 6.70
N GLY A 78 1.03 -7.25 6.12
CA GLY A 78 -0.35 -6.88 5.82
C GLY A 78 -0.49 -6.03 4.58
N ARG A 79 -1.74 -5.70 4.24
CA ARG A 79 -2.10 -4.85 3.09
C ARG A 79 -1.44 -5.34 1.78
N VAL A 80 -1.35 -6.66 1.59
CA VAL A 80 -0.73 -7.26 0.41
C VAL A 80 -1.64 -7.06 -0.79
N ILE A 81 -1.14 -6.35 -1.80
CA ILE A 81 -1.87 -5.99 -3.02
C ILE A 81 -1.01 -6.27 -4.24
N VAL A 82 -1.64 -6.81 -5.27
CA VAL A 82 -1.19 -6.69 -6.65
C VAL A 82 -2.31 -5.95 -7.38
N SER A 83 -1.96 -4.93 -8.15
CA SER A 83 -2.94 -4.17 -8.94
C SER A 83 -3.75 -5.16 -9.77
N PRO A 84 -5.09 -5.06 -9.74
CA PRO A 84 -5.90 -5.80 -10.68
C PRO A 84 -5.44 -5.48 -12.11
N PRO A 85 -5.59 -6.42 -13.06
CA PRO A 85 -5.36 -6.12 -14.47
C PRO A 85 -6.18 -4.87 -14.83
N PRO A 86 -5.70 -4.00 -15.73
CA PRO A 86 -6.33 -2.71 -16.01
C PRO A 86 -7.82 -2.91 -16.27
N ALA A 87 -8.63 -2.60 -15.25
CA ALA A 87 -10.05 -2.57 -15.40
C ALA A 87 -10.31 -1.50 -16.45
N VAL A 88 -11.15 -1.81 -17.44
CA VAL A 88 -11.75 -0.79 -18.29
C VAL A 88 -12.31 0.24 -17.33
N ARG A 89 -11.63 1.39 -17.20
CA ARG A 89 -12.09 2.48 -16.35
C ARG A 89 -13.49 2.74 -16.87
N SER A 90 -14.51 2.34 -16.12
CA SER A 90 -15.85 2.73 -16.45
C SER A 90 -15.81 4.24 -16.38
N SER A 91 -15.89 4.88 -17.53
CA SER A 91 -16.31 6.25 -17.65
C SER A 91 -17.73 6.29 -17.13
N ALA A 92 -17.88 6.25 -15.80
CA ALA A 92 -19.07 6.68 -15.12
C ALA A 92 -19.08 8.21 -15.26
N ILE A 93 -19.95 8.61 -16.17
CA ILE A 93 -20.29 9.94 -16.63
C ILE A 93 -20.74 10.84 -15.47
N SER A 94 -20.35 12.12 -15.59
CA SER A 94 -20.92 13.36 -14.99
C SER A 94 -20.92 13.55 -13.48
#